data_AF-A0A1H1NDT3-F1
#
_entry.id   AF-A0A1H1NDT3-F1
#
_cell.length_a   1.000
_cell.length_b   1.000
_cell.length_c   1.000
_cell.angle_alpha   90.00
_cell.angle_beta   90.00
_cell.angle_gamma   90.00
#
_symmetry.space_group_name_H-M   'P 1'
#
loop_
_entity.id
_entity.type
_entity.pdbx_description
1 polymer ?
#
loop_
_entity_poly.entity_id
_entity_poly.type
_entity_poly.pdbx_seq_one_letter_code
_entity_poly.pdbx_strand_id
1 'polypeptide(L)'
;MSGYAVRNDGQGWRSVNGSEDVSPDEWYTKENPPDPVLLPPTREELIEQANTKRDSLLVTAANRMGPLQDAVDLDEATSDEVSLLKAWKQYRVALNRVAQQAGFPIDVVWPELPK
;
A
#
# COMPACT_ATOMS: atom_id res chain seq x y z
N MET A 1 -1.95 -24.18 -36.85
CA MET A 1 -1.88 -22.71 -36.71
C MET A 1 -1.88 -22.43 -35.23
N SER A 2 -0.74 -22.04 -34.66
CA SER A 2 -0.65 -21.75 -33.22
C SER A 2 -1.54 -20.57 -32.83
N GLY A 3 -2.12 -20.65 -31.65
CA GLY A 3 -2.94 -19.60 -31.03
C GLY A 3 -2.77 -19.61 -29.52
N TYR A 4 -3.71 -19.01 -28.81
CA TYR A 4 -3.70 -18.90 -27.35
C TYR A 4 -4.99 -19.46 -26.75
N ALA A 5 -4.85 -20.18 -25.65
CA ALA A 5 -5.94 -20.53 -24.76
C ALA A 5 -5.96 -19.52 -23.61
N VAL A 6 -7.04 -18.75 -23.51
CA VAL A 6 -7.23 -17.73 -22.48
C VAL A 6 -8.16 -18.28 -21.42
N ARG A 7 -7.78 -18.16 -20.14
CA ARG A 7 -8.61 -18.64 -19.04
C ARG A 7 -9.90 -17.82 -18.95
N ASN A 8 -11.01 -18.49 -18.65
CA ASN A 8 -12.32 -17.83 -18.50
C ASN A 8 -12.38 -16.86 -17.32
N ASP A 9 -11.52 -17.05 -16.31
CA ASP A 9 -11.35 -16.11 -15.18
C ASP A 9 -10.57 -14.83 -15.56
N GLY A 10 -10.04 -14.76 -16.79
CA GLY A 10 -9.25 -13.63 -17.27
C GLY A 10 -7.88 -13.48 -16.62
N GLN A 11 -7.42 -14.47 -15.83
CA GLN A 11 -6.18 -14.38 -15.07
C GLN A 11 -4.94 -14.88 -15.81
N GLY A 12 -5.05 -15.10 -17.12
CA GLY A 12 -3.91 -15.47 -17.94
C GLY A 12 -4.26 -16.27 -19.16
N TRP A 13 -3.21 -16.61 -19.89
CA TRP A 13 -3.30 -17.35 -21.14
C TRP A 13 -2.06 -18.21 -21.33
N ARG A 14 -2.16 -19.23 -22.19
CA ARG A 14 -1.05 -20.07 -22.62
C ARG A 14 -1.09 -20.30 -24.12
N SER A 15 0.07 -20.53 -24.72
CA SER A 15 0.17 -20.88 -26.14
C SER A 15 -0.34 -22.29 -26.39
N VAL A 16 -1.11 -22.48 -27.47
CA VAL A 16 -1.68 -23.76 -27.91
C VAL A 16 -1.50 -23.97 -29.40
N ASN A 17 -1.47 -25.22 -29.87
CA ASN A 17 -1.27 -25.52 -31.29
C ASN A 17 -2.56 -25.38 -32.11
N GLY A 18 -3.71 -25.45 -31.45
CA GLY A 18 -5.04 -25.32 -32.03
C GLY A 18 -6.14 -25.25 -30.96
N SER A 19 -7.39 -25.11 -31.38
CA SER A 19 -8.55 -25.05 -30.47
C SER A 19 -8.85 -26.39 -29.79
N GLU A 20 -8.32 -27.49 -30.31
CA GLU A 20 -8.42 -28.84 -29.76
C GLU A 20 -7.62 -29.02 -28.45
N ASP A 21 -6.63 -28.17 -28.22
CA ASP A 21 -5.78 -28.18 -27.02
C ASP A 21 -6.33 -27.30 -25.88
N VAL A 22 -7.55 -26.76 -26.02
CA VAL A 22 -8.17 -25.80 -25.09
C VAL A 22 -8.98 -26.55 -24.03
N SER A 23 -8.77 -26.21 -22.76
CA SER A 23 -9.51 -26.80 -21.65
C SER A 23 -10.94 -26.25 -21.56
N PRO A 24 -11.88 -26.93 -20.87
CA PRO A 24 -13.25 -26.43 -20.69
C PRO A 24 -13.34 -25.02 -20.05
N ASP A 25 -12.35 -24.67 -19.21
CA ASP A 25 -12.27 -23.38 -18.53
C ASP A 25 -11.47 -22.32 -19.30
N GLU A 26 -11.24 -22.55 -20.60
CA GLU A 26 -10.48 -21.68 -21.48
C GLU A 26 -11.22 -21.42 -22.80
N TRP A 27 -10.90 -20.31 -23.46
CA TRP A 27 -11.37 -20.01 -24.81
C TRP A 27 -10.20 -19.75 -25.77
N TYR A 28 -10.38 -20.09 -27.04
CA TYR A 28 -9.34 -19.98 -28.06
C TYR A 28 -9.33 -18.60 -28.71
N THR A 29 -8.14 -18.01 -28.88
CA THR A 29 -7.93 -16.86 -29.75
C THR A 29 -6.70 -17.03 -30.63
N LYS A 30 -6.75 -16.49 -31.85
CA LYS A 30 -5.58 -16.37 -32.74
C LYS A 30 -4.85 -15.04 -32.56
N GLU A 31 -5.52 -14.08 -31.93
CA GLU A 31 -4.99 -12.75 -31.68
C GLU A 31 -4.25 -12.71 -30.35
N ASN A 32 -3.47 -11.66 -30.13
CA ASN A 32 -2.82 -11.48 -28.84
C ASN A 32 -3.89 -11.39 -27.74
N PRO A 33 -3.84 -12.26 -26.73
CA PRO A 33 -4.84 -12.28 -25.67
C PRO A 33 -4.79 -10.98 -24.84
N PRO A 34 -5.92 -10.59 -24.24
CA PRO A 34 -5.98 -9.41 -23.39
C PRO A 34 -5.05 -9.55 -22.19
N ASP A 35 -4.58 -8.42 -21.67
CA ASP A 35 -3.81 -8.41 -20.42
C ASP A 35 -4.65 -9.04 -19.29
N PRO A 36 -4.04 -9.85 -18.42
CA PRO A 36 -4.74 -10.47 -17.31
C PRO A 36 -5.45 -9.42 -16.44
N VAL A 37 -6.67 -9.73 -16.05
CA VAL A 37 -7.40 -8.90 -15.09
C VAL A 37 -6.66 -8.96 -13.76
N LEU A 38 -6.17 -7.81 -13.29
CA LEU A 38 -5.55 -7.71 -11.97
C LEU A 38 -6.59 -8.05 -10.91
N LEU A 39 -6.30 -9.08 -10.13
CA LEU A 39 -7.12 -9.40 -8.97
C LEU A 39 -7.06 -8.26 -7.95
N PRO A 40 -8.20 -7.94 -7.30
CA PRO A 40 -8.16 -7.04 -6.17
C PRO A 40 -7.25 -7.63 -5.07
N PRO A 41 -6.50 -6.79 -4.34
CA PRO A 41 -5.66 -7.26 -3.25
C PRO A 41 -6.48 -8.04 -2.21
N THR A 42 -5.89 -9.11 -1.70
CA THR A 42 -6.40 -9.84 -0.55
C THR A 42 -6.38 -8.97 0.71
N ARG A 43 -7.17 -9.35 1.71
CA ARG A 43 -7.19 -8.63 2.98
C ARG A 43 -5.81 -8.60 3.65
N GLU A 44 -5.03 -9.66 3.53
CA GLU A 44 -3.67 -9.75 4.09
C GLU A 44 -2.72 -8.78 3.40
N GLU A 45 -2.75 -8.72 2.07
CA GLU A 45 -1.97 -7.73 1.30
C GLU A 45 -2.37 -6.30 1.65
N LEU A 46 -3.66 -6.02 1.87
CA LEU A 46 -4.11 -4.69 2.34
C LEU A 46 -3.56 -4.35 3.73
N ILE A 47 -3.51 -5.33 4.65
CA ILE A 47 -2.90 -5.14 5.97
C ILE A 47 -1.41 -4.81 5.84
N GLU A 48 -0.69 -5.55 5.00
CA GLU A 48 0.74 -5.32 4.76
C GLU A 48 1.00 -3.94 4.14
N GLN A 49 0.21 -3.55 3.13
CA GLN A 49 0.28 -2.23 2.51
C GLN A 49 0.02 -1.12 3.54
N ALA A 50 -1.02 -1.27 4.37
CA ALA A 50 -1.34 -0.30 5.41
C ALA A 50 -0.22 -0.21 6.47
N ASN A 51 0.35 -1.33 6.90
CA ASN A 51 1.47 -1.36 7.84
C ASN A 51 2.73 -0.71 7.24
N THR A 52 3.07 -1.03 5.99
CA THR A 52 4.19 -0.42 5.26
C THR A 52 4.03 1.09 5.17
N LYS A 53 2.81 1.57 4.86
CA LYS A 53 2.50 3.00 4.86
C LYS A 53 2.65 3.62 6.25
N ARG A 54 2.11 3.00 7.30
CA ARG A 54 2.27 3.47 8.69
C ARG A 54 3.75 3.61 9.05
N ASP A 55 4.56 2.60 8.74
CA ASP A 55 5.96 2.55 9.13
C ASP A 55 6.80 3.59 8.37
N SER A 56 6.53 3.81 7.07
CA SER A 56 7.18 4.90 6.33
C SER A 56 6.83 6.30 6.86
N LEU A 57 5.60 6.51 7.32
CA LEU A 57 5.19 7.76 7.97
C LEU A 57 5.83 7.91 9.36
N LEU A 58 6.02 6.83 10.11
CA LEU A 58 6.76 6.84 11.38
C LEU A 58 8.24 7.20 11.19
N VAL A 59 8.89 6.67 10.15
CA VAL A 59 10.27 7.04 9.78
C VAL A 59 10.35 8.52 9.42
N THR A 60 9.41 9.02 8.62
CA THR A 60 9.34 10.45 8.28
C THR A 60 9.21 11.32 9.53
N ALA A 61 8.32 10.94 10.46
CA ALA A 61 8.15 11.65 11.72
C ALA A 61 9.42 11.63 12.58
N ALA A 62 10.11 10.48 12.67
CA ALA A 62 11.36 10.37 13.40
C ALA A 62 12.45 11.32 12.84
N ASN A 63 12.58 11.38 11.51
CA ASN A 63 13.54 12.27 10.85
C ASN A 63 13.22 13.76 11.10
N ARG A 64 11.94 14.13 11.14
CA ARG A 64 11.52 15.52 11.44
C ARG A 64 11.69 15.88 12.92
N MET A 65 11.48 14.91 13.80
CA MET A 65 11.64 15.10 15.24
C MET A 65 13.10 15.23 15.68
N GLY A 66 14.05 14.57 15.01
CA GLY A 66 15.46 14.56 15.41
C GLY A 66 16.02 15.96 15.70
N PRO A 67 16.05 16.87 14.72
CA PRO A 67 16.56 18.23 14.93
C PRO A 67 15.79 19.03 15.98
N LEU A 68 14.47 18.84 16.08
CA LEU A 68 13.63 19.52 17.08
C LEU A 68 13.93 19.02 18.49
N GLN A 69 14.22 17.73 18.64
CA GLN A 69 14.61 17.12 19.90
C GLN A 69 16.02 17.58 20.29
N ASP A 70 16.95 17.65 19.34
CA ASP A 70 18.30 18.20 19.56
C ASP A 70 18.22 19.65 20.07
N ALA A 71 17.39 20.50 19.44
CA ALA A 71 17.19 21.87 19.89
C ALA A 71 16.62 21.96 21.32
N VAL A 72 15.69 21.06 21.67
CA VAL A 72 15.14 20.99 23.04
C VAL A 72 16.20 20.51 24.03
N ASP A 73 16.97 19.50 23.67
CA ASP A 73 17.99 18.89 24.53
C ASP A 73 19.19 19.83 24.77
N LEU A 74 19.44 20.76 23.84
CA LEU A 74 20.46 21.82 23.94
C LEU A 74 19.93 23.11 24.59
N ASP A 75 18.66 23.15 25.01
CA ASP A 75 17.98 24.37 25.50
C ASP A 75 17.98 25.54 24.48
N GLU A 76 18.08 25.22 23.18
CA GLU A 76 18.09 26.19 22.06
C GLU A 76 16.74 26.30 21.34
N ALA A 77 15.78 25.42 21.66
CA ALA A 77 14.49 25.37 20.98
C ALA A 77 13.64 26.63 21.19
N THR A 78 13.11 27.15 20.08
CA THR A 78 12.06 28.16 20.08
C THR A 78 10.71 27.60 20.55
N SER A 79 9.78 28.47 20.95
CA SER A 79 8.41 28.08 21.30
C SER A 79 7.70 27.31 20.18
N ASP A 80 8.02 27.66 18.93
CA ASP A 80 7.43 27.07 17.74
C ASP A 80 7.97 25.66 17.50
N GLU A 81 9.27 25.45 17.69
CA GLU A 81 9.89 24.12 17.61
C GLU A 81 9.40 23.18 18.70
N VAL A 82 9.21 23.67 19.94
CA VAL A 82 8.60 22.87 21.02
C VAL A 82 7.17 22.46 20.66
N SER A 83 6.38 23.39 20.11
CA SER A 83 5.01 23.13 19.69
C SER A 83 4.95 22.14 18.54
N LEU A 84 5.84 22.29 17.56
CA LEU A 84 5.96 21.39 16.41
C LEU A 84 6.41 19.99 16.84
N LEU A 85 7.38 19.88 17.74
CA LEU A 85 7.82 18.60 18.31
C LEU A 85 6.67 17.87 19.01
N LYS A 86 5.83 18.59 19.75
CA LYS A 86 4.62 18.04 20.37
C LYS A 86 3.63 17.54 19.33
N ALA A 87 3.39 18.30 18.26
CA ALA A 87 2.51 17.88 17.16
C ALA A 87 3.01 16.60 16.48
N TRP A 88 4.33 16.48 16.22
CA TRP A 88 4.93 15.25 15.70
C TRP A 88 4.79 14.04 16.65
N LYS A 89 4.94 14.25 17.96
CA LYS A 89 4.72 13.19 18.96
C LYS A 89 3.26 12.72 18.95
N GLN A 90 2.29 13.64 18.87
CA GLN A 90 0.87 13.30 18.74
C GLN A 90 0.57 12.57 17.43
N TYR A 91 1.17 13.01 16.33
CA TYR A 91 1.07 12.36 15.03
C TYR A 91 1.55 10.90 15.06
N ARG A 92 2.71 10.60 15.65
CA ARG A 92 3.20 9.22 15.82
C ARG A 92 2.26 8.36 16.66
N VAL A 93 1.66 8.93 17.70
CA VAL A 93 0.65 8.22 18.52
C VAL A 93 -0.59 7.91 17.69
N ALA A 94 -1.07 8.85 16.88
CA ALA A 94 -2.20 8.64 15.97
C ALA A 94 -1.89 7.56 14.93
N LEU A 95 -0.70 7.58 14.33
CA LEU A 95 -0.23 6.54 13.40
C LEU A 95 -0.21 5.15 14.05
N ASN A 96 0.25 5.01 15.29
CA ASN A 96 0.25 3.72 15.98
C ASN A 96 -1.17 3.18 16.25
N ARG A 97 -2.19 4.02 16.21
CA ARG A 97 -3.58 3.66 16.47
C ARG A 97 -4.39 3.42 15.19
N VAL A 98 -3.84 3.64 13.99
CA VAL A 98 -4.58 3.44 12.72
C VAL A 98 -5.12 2.01 12.56
N ALA A 99 -4.41 1.00 13.06
CA ALA A 99 -4.87 -0.40 13.02
C ALA A 99 -6.10 -0.68 13.91
N GLN A 100 -6.45 0.26 14.81
CA GLN A 100 -7.62 0.15 15.70
C GLN A 100 -8.87 0.81 15.09
N GLN A 101 -8.75 1.44 13.91
CA GLN A 101 -9.89 2.05 13.23
C GLN A 101 -10.83 0.98 12.69
N ALA A 102 -12.14 1.26 12.71
CA ALA A 102 -13.15 0.37 12.17
C ALA A 102 -12.97 0.08 10.67
N GLY A 103 -12.40 1.04 9.91
CA GLY A 103 -12.14 0.90 8.48
C GLY A 103 -10.89 0.11 8.13
N PHE A 104 -10.05 -0.27 9.10
CA PHE A 104 -8.80 -0.97 8.80
C PHE A 104 -9.03 -2.39 8.23
N PRO A 105 -8.30 -2.80 7.17
CA PRO A 105 -7.25 -2.10 6.42
C PRO A 105 -7.73 -1.35 5.16
N ILE A 106 -9.04 -1.31 4.89
CA ILE A 106 -9.62 -0.90 3.60
C ILE A 106 -9.80 0.63 3.53
N ASP A 107 -10.45 1.21 4.52
CA ASP A 107 -10.78 2.64 4.60
C ASP A 107 -10.08 3.28 5.81
N VAL A 108 -8.75 3.40 5.70
CA VAL A 108 -7.92 3.94 6.77
C VAL A 108 -7.84 5.46 6.66
N VAL A 109 -8.28 6.14 7.71
CA VAL A 109 -8.14 7.59 7.86
C VAL A 109 -6.75 7.89 8.43
N TRP A 110 -5.88 8.46 7.60
CA TRP A 110 -4.52 8.80 8.00
C TRP A 110 -4.48 10.16 8.72
N PRO A 111 -3.72 10.29 9.82
CA PRO A 111 -3.56 11.59 10.48
C PRO A 111 -2.89 12.59 9.53
N GLU A 112 -3.18 13.88 9.72
CA GLU A 112 -2.57 14.95 8.93
C GLU A 112 -1.13 15.22 9.38
N LEU A 113 -0.26 15.56 8.42
CA LEU A 113 1.12 15.92 8.70
C LEU A 113 1.19 17.25 9.45
N PRO A 114 1.96 17.33 10.56
CA PRO A 114 2.26 18.60 11.23
C PRO A 114 2.94 19.60 10.28
N LYS A 115 2.63 20.88 10.45
CA LYS A 115 3.19 22.02 9.70
C LYS A 115 3.96 22.94 10.63
#